data_AF-A0A1D1XP39-F1
#
_entry.id   AF-A0A1D1XP39-F1
#
_cell.length_a   1.000
_cell.length_b   1.000
_cell.length_c   1.000
_cell.angle_alpha   90.00
_cell.angle_beta   90.00
_cell.angle_gamma   90.00
#
_symmetry.space_group_name_H-M   'P 1'
#
loop_
_entity.id
_entity.type
_entity.pdbx_description
1 polymer ?
#
loop_
_entity_poly.entity_id
_entity_poly.type
_entity_poly.pdbx_seq_one_letter_code
_entity_poly.pdbx_strand_id
1 'polypeptide(L)'
;MECNRDEALRAKEVAEVKFAAKDIEGAKRFALKAHNLNPGLDGISQMIATLDVYLSAEAMINGEKNWYAILGVNALADEEMVKKQYRKFALMLHPDKNKSIGSEGAFKLISEAWSVLSDKSRRMAYDQKINIKGKQQRAPQPNRDPSFSSAANGFFHFANSAASGARIKKNASRATPSAVPHP
;
A
#
# COMPACT_ATOMS: atom_id res chain seq x y z
N MET A 1 -8.57 -16.69 -42.72
CA MET A 1 -8.58 -16.69 -41.23
C MET A 1 -8.32 -15.27 -40.71
N GLU A 2 -9.03 -14.28 -41.25
CA GLU A 2 -8.82 -12.84 -40.92
C GLU A 2 -9.74 -12.36 -39.80
N CYS A 3 -10.87 -13.03 -39.55
CA CYS A 3 -11.88 -12.64 -38.56
C CYS A 3 -11.34 -12.45 -37.12
N ASN A 4 -10.34 -13.23 -36.70
CA ASN A 4 -9.78 -13.09 -35.35
C ASN A 4 -8.92 -11.83 -35.19
N ARG A 5 -8.31 -11.35 -36.27
CA ARG A 5 -7.49 -10.12 -36.26
C ARG A 5 -8.38 -8.89 -36.20
N ASP A 6 -9.43 -8.85 -37.03
CA ASP A 6 -10.42 -7.78 -37.02
C ASP A 6 -11.16 -7.69 -35.69
N GLU A 7 -11.54 -8.83 -35.10
CA GLU A 7 -12.19 -8.81 -33.79
C GLU A 7 -11.24 -8.34 -32.68
N ALA A 8 -9.96 -8.71 -32.73
CA ALA A 8 -8.96 -8.22 -31.79
C ALA A 8 -8.74 -6.70 -31.91
N LEU A 9 -8.73 -6.15 -33.14
CA LEU A 9 -8.65 -4.72 -33.39
C LEU A 9 -9.87 -3.97 -32.84
N ARG A 10 -11.09 -4.47 -33.10
CA ARG A 10 -12.31 -3.90 -32.53
C ARG A 10 -12.29 -3.91 -31.01
N ALA A 11 -11.87 -5.02 -30.39
CA ALA A 11 -11.77 -5.11 -28.94
C ALA A 11 -10.70 -4.17 -28.37
N LYS A 12 -9.58 -3.93 -29.08
CA LYS A 12 -8.60 -2.90 -28.71
C LYS A 12 -9.22 -1.50 -28.75
N GLU A 13 -9.91 -1.15 -29.82
CA GLU A 13 -10.55 0.16 -29.97
C GLU A 13 -11.60 0.42 -28.87
N VAL A 14 -12.40 -0.60 -28.53
CA VAL A 14 -13.34 -0.50 -27.39
C VAL A 14 -12.60 -0.26 -26.06
N ALA A 15 -11.42 -0.85 -25.87
CA ALA A 15 -10.61 -0.58 -24.68
C ALA A 15 -10.16 0.89 -24.62
N GLU A 16 -9.78 1.49 -25.75
CA GLU A 16 -9.39 2.90 -25.84
C GLU A 16 -10.57 3.85 -25.53
N VAL A 17 -11.75 3.56 -26.08
CA VAL A 17 -12.97 4.32 -25.77
C VAL A 17 -13.31 4.23 -24.28
N LYS A 18 -13.20 3.05 -23.67
CA LYS A 18 -13.45 2.86 -22.24
C LYS A 18 -12.42 3.57 -21.37
N PHE A 19 -11.15 3.57 -21.78
CA PHE A 19 -10.12 4.32 -21.10
C PHE A 19 -10.42 5.84 -21.12
N ALA A 20 -10.85 6.38 -22.27
CA ALA A 20 -11.27 7.76 -22.38
C ALA A 20 -12.51 8.08 -21.50
N ALA A 21 -13.40 7.11 -21.33
CA ALA A 21 -14.55 7.20 -20.42
C ALA A 21 -14.19 7.05 -18.93
N LYS A 22 -12.88 6.92 -18.58
CA LYS A 22 -12.38 6.61 -17.23
C LYS A 22 -12.85 5.27 -16.67
N ASP A 23 -13.34 4.37 -17.52
CA ASP A 23 -13.75 3.01 -17.17
C ASP A 23 -12.55 2.07 -17.34
N ILE A 24 -11.56 2.18 -16.45
CA ILE A 24 -10.26 1.47 -16.59
C ILE A 24 -10.45 -0.06 -16.46
N GLU A 25 -11.36 -0.50 -15.59
CA GLU A 25 -11.68 -1.91 -15.43
C GLU A 25 -12.26 -2.51 -16.72
N GLY A 26 -13.23 -1.84 -17.34
CA GLY A 26 -13.77 -2.29 -18.60
C GLY A 26 -12.72 -2.26 -19.70
N ALA A 27 -11.90 -1.21 -19.77
CA ALA A 27 -10.80 -1.14 -20.71
C ALA A 27 -9.87 -2.36 -20.59
N LYS A 28 -9.52 -2.79 -19.36
CA LYS A 28 -8.69 -3.97 -19.13
C LYS A 28 -9.34 -5.26 -19.62
N ARG A 29 -10.65 -5.42 -19.41
CA ARG A 29 -11.38 -6.62 -19.88
C ARG A 29 -11.32 -6.73 -21.41
N PHE A 30 -11.52 -5.63 -22.12
CA PHE A 30 -11.45 -5.59 -23.57
C PHE A 30 -10.02 -5.74 -24.11
N ALA A 31 -9.03 -5.16 -23.42
CA ALA A 31 -7.62 -5.36 -23.74
C ALA A 31 -7.20 -6.85 -23.61
N LEU A 32 -7.64 -7.53 -22.54
CA LEU A 32 -7.42 -8.96 -22.35
C LEU A 32 -8.14 -9.81 -23.40
N LYS A 33 -9.38 -9.45 -23.76
CA LYS A 33 -10.11 -10.12 -24.85
C LYS A 33 -9.30 -10.03 -26.16
N ALA A 34 -8.83 -8.83 -26.51
CA ALA A 34 -8.05 -8.62 -27.71
C ALA A 34 -6.71 -9.39 -27.68
N HIS A 35 -6.05 -9.51 -26.52
CA HIS A 35 -4.83 -10.30 -26.37
C HIS A 35 -5.07 -11.80 -26.55
N ASN A 36 -6.17 -12.33 -26.01
CA ASN A 36 -6.54 -13.73 -26.19
C ASN A 36 -6.90 -14.05 -27.64
N LEU A 37 -7.49 -13.11 -28.36
CA LEU A 37 -7.82 -13.27 -29.78
C LEU A 37 -6.57 -13.20 -30.68
N ASN A 38 -5.66 -12.27 -30.38
CA ASN A 38 -4.40 -12.13 -31.10
C ASN A 38 -3.30 -11.55 -30.20
N PRO A 39 -2.44 -12.40 -29.60
CA PRO A 39 -1.38 -11.93 -28.71
C PRO A 39 -0.25 -11.20 -29.44
N GLY A 40 -0.13 -11.38 -30.76
CA GLY A 40 0.82 -10.67 -31.62
C GLY A 40 0.32 -9.31 -32.11
N LEU A 41 -0.82 -8.83 -31.60
CA LEU A 41 -1.37 -7.53 -31.98
C LEU A 41 -0.51 -6.40 -31.41
N ASP A 42 -0.08 -5.51 -32.30
CA ASP A 42 0.85 -4.43 -31.95
C ASP A 42 0.27 -3.51 -30.85
N GLY A 43 1.07 -3.28 -29.81
CA GLY A 43 0.69 -2.44 -28.67
C GLY A 43 -0.16 -3.13 -27.60
N ILE A 44 -0.63 -4.38 -27.79
CA ILE A 44 -1.64 -4.94 -26.90
C ILE A 44 -1.13 -5.29 -25.51
N SER A 45 0.07 -5.89 -25.44
CA SER A 45 0.73 -6.18 -24.16
C SER A 45 1.08 -4.88 -23.42
N GLN A 46 1.42 -3.83 -24.16
CA GLN A 46 1.71 -2.51 -23.60
C GLN A 46 0.44 -1.84 -23.08
N MET A 47 -0.68 -1.98 -23.79
CA MET A 47 -1.97 -1.47 -23.34
C MET A 47 -2.42 -2.16 -22.04
N ILE A 48 -2.32 -3.49 -21.96
CA ILE A 48 -2.63 -4.22 -20.71
C ILE A 48 -1.76 -3.72 -19.56
N ALA A 49 -0.46 -3.58 -19.78
CA ALA A 49 0.46 -3.07 -18.76
C ALA A 49 0.12 -1.64 -18.33
N THR A 50 -0.25 -0.77 -19.28
CA THR A 50 -0.69 0.61 -19.00
C THR A 50 -1.93 0.59 -18.12
N LEU A 51 -2.96 -0.17 -18.50
CA LEU A 51 -4.20 -0.28 -17.75
C LEU A 51 -4.01 -0.86 -16.35
N ASP A 52 -3.10 -1.82 -16.20
CA ASP A 52 -2.75 -2.41 -14.91
C ASP A 52 -2.11 -1.38 -13.96
N VAL A 53 -1.23 -0.53 -14.49
CA VAL A 53 -0.63 0.59 -13.75
C VAL A 53 -1.69 1.61 -13.32
N TYR A 54 -2.63 1.96 -14.19
CA TYR A 54 -3.73 2.88 -13.85
C TYR A 54 -4.65 2.31 -12.76
N LEU A 55 -5.08 1.04 -12.88
CA LEU A 55 -5.88 0.38 -11.85
C LEU A 55 -5.15 0.33 -10.50
N SER A 56 -3.84 0.05 -10.53
CA SER A 56 -3.02 0.03 -9.34
C SER A 56 -2.83 1.42 -8.72
N ALA A 57 -2.89 2.47 -9.54
CA ALA A 57 -2.85 3.86 -9.08
C ALA A 57 -4.19 4.33 -8.49
N GLU A 58 -5.33 3.79 -8.95
CA GLU A 58 -6.65 4.01 -8.33
C GLU A 58 -6.78 3.30 -6.97
N ALA A 59 -6.05 2.20 -6.78
CA ALA A 59 -5.93 1.51 -5.49
C ALA A 59 -5.12 2.35 -4.48
N MET A 60 -5.78 3.32 -3.86
CA MET A 60 -5.20 4.13 -2.79
C MET A 60 -5.19 3.36 -1.47
N ILE A 61 -4.01 3.25 -0.84
CA ILE A 61 -3.90 2.85 0.55
C ILE A 61 -3.94 4.13 1.38
N ASN A 62 -5.01 4.32 2.15
CA ASN A 62 -5.08 5.41 3.12
C ASN A 62 -5.04 6.84 2.51
N GLY A 63 -5.60 6.97 1.30
CA GLY A 63 -5.53 8.22 0.53
C GLY A 63 -4.14 8.53 -0.02
N GLU A 64 -3.24 7.54 -0.07
CA GLU A 64 -1.94 7.62 -0.74
C GLU A 64 -1.87 6.58 -1.86
N LYS A 65 -1.17 6.92 -2.95
CA LYS A 65 -0.95 6.02 -4.08
C LYS A 65 -0.09 4.85 -3.63
N ASN A 66 -0.50 3.62 -3.93
CA ASN A 66 0.30 2.45 -3.60
C ASN A 66 1.44 2.24 -4.61
N TRP A 67 2.61 2.82 -4.33
CA TRP A 67 3.78 2.71 -5.21
C TRP A 67 4.23 1.26 -5.45
N TYR A 68 4.04 0.36 -4.49
CA TYR A 68 4.36 -1.06 -4.65
C TYR A 68 3.44 -1.74 -5.67
N ALA A 69 2.13 -1.48 -5.59
CA ALA A 69 1.16 -1.99 -6.56
C ALA A 69 1.39 -1.42 -7.96
N ILE A 70 1.70 -0.11 -8.07
CA ILE A 70 2.01 0.55 -9.34
C ILE A 70 3.21 -0.10 -10.05
N LEU A 71 4.24 -0.52 -9.30
CA LEU A 71 5.38 -1.27 -9.87
C LEU A 71 5.10 -2.78 -10.01
N GLY A 72 3.96 -3.28 -9.56
CA GLY A 72 3.65 -4.71 -9.51
C GLY A 72 4.62 -5.51 -8.63
N VAL A 73 5.14 -4.89 -7.57
CA VAL A 73 6.07 -5.52 -6.62
C VAL A 73 5.41 -5.68 -5.24
N ASN A 74 5.87 -6.67 -4.48
CA ASN A 74 5.42 -6.84 -3.10
C ASN A 74 6.04 -5.74 -2.21
N ALA A 75 5.37 -5.35 -1.13
CA ALA A 75 5.95 -4.47 -0.10
C ALA A 75 7.22 -5.07 0.54
N LEU A 76 7.33 -6.40 0.55
CA LEU A 76 8.52 -7.15 1.01
C LEU A 76 9.60 -7.33 -0.08
N ALA A 77 9.42 -6.75 -1.27
CA ALA A 77 10.35 -6.93 -2.37
C ALA A 77 11.69 -6.20 -2.13
N ASP A 78 12.77 -6.89 -2.48
CA ASP A 78 14.12 -6.34 -2.42
C ASP A 78 14.32 -5.20 -3.43
N GLU A 79 15.26 -4.30 -3.14
CA GLU A 79 15.66 -3.19 -4.03
C GLU A 79 16.05 -3.69 -5.43
N GLU A 80 16.69 -4.86 -5.53
CA GLU A 80 17.02 -5.49 -6.81
C GLU A 80 15.78 -5.86 -7.63
N MET A 81 14.73 -6.38 -6.97
CA MET A 81 13.47 -6.75 -7.61
C MET A 81 12.74 -5.50 -8.12
N VAL A 82 12.69 -4.44 -7.32
CA VAL A 82 12.13 -3.14 -7.72
C VAL A 82 12.87 -2.60 -8.95
N LYS A 83 14.20 -2.68 -8.98
CA LYS A 83 15.03 -2.21 -10.10
C LYS A 83 14.79 -3.01 -11.37
N LYS A 84 14.72 -4.34 -11.24
CA LYS A 84 14.43 -5.24 -12.35
C LYS A 84 13.06 -4.94 -12.95
N GLN A 85 12.07 -4.70 -12.10
CA GLN A 85 10.71 -4.44 -12.55
C GLN A 85 10.57 -3.06 -13.20
N TYR A 86 11.19 -2.03 -12.65
CA TYR A 86 11.28 -0.71 -13.29
C TYR A 86 11.88 -0.80 -14.70
N ARG A 87 13.01 -1.51 -14.86
CA ARG A 87 13.65 -1.69 -16.18
C ARG A 87 12.72 -2.40 -17.17
N LYS A 88 11.98 -3.41 -16.73
CA LYS A 88 11.01 -4.12 -17.56
C LYS A 88 9.89 -3.18 -18.03
N PHE A 89 9.31 -2.39 -17.13
CA PHE A 89 8.28 -1.42 -17.47
C PHE A 89 8.80 -0.30 -18.36
N ALA A 90 9.99 0.22 -18.10
CA ALA A 90 10.59 1.27 -18.93
C ALA A 90 10.80 0.82 -20.37
N LEU A 91 11.18 -0.44 -20.60
CA LEU A 91 11.30 -1.01 -21.95
C LEU A 91 9.95 -1.29 -22.61
N MET A 92 8.95 -1.71 -21.83
CA MET A 92 7.60 -2.02 -22.34
C MET A 92 6.77 -0.77 -22.64
N LEU A 93 6.86 0.25 -21.80
CA LEU A 93 6.01 1.45 -21.84
C LEU A 93 6.74 2.68 -22.40
N HIS A 94 7.92 2.50 -22.99
CA HIS A 94 8.68 3.62 -23.56
C HIS A 94 7.84 4.34 -24.64
N PRO A 95 7.68 5.68 -24.57
CA PRO A 95 6.82 6.43 -25.49
C PRO A 95 7.29 6.35 -26.96
N ASP A 96 8.57 6.07 -27.20
CA ASP A 96 9.13 5.88 -28.55
C ASP A 96 8.60 4.62 -29.26
N LYS A 97 8.45 3.52 -28.51
CA LYS A 97 7.99 2.23 -29.04
C LYS A 97 6.50 2.00 -28.83
N ASN A 98 5.89 2.64 -27.84
CA ASN A 98 4.51 2.42 -27.46
C ASN A 98 3.63 3.66 -27.71
N LYS A 99 2.90 3.64 -28.83
CA LYS A 99 1.90 4.65 -29.19
C LYS A 99 0.52 4.41 -28.57
N SER A 100 0.43 3.57 -27.53
CA SER A 100 -0.84 3.29 -26.86
C SER A 100 -1.29 4.47 -26.00
N ILE A 101 -2.60 4.65 -25.89
CA ILE A 101 -3.23 5.69 -25.05
C ILE A 101 -2.74 5.58 -23.59
N GLY A 102 -2.40 6.71 -22.98
CA GLY A 102 -1.98 6.75 -21.56
C GLY A 102 -0.59 6.19 -21.25
N SER A 103 0.22 5.81 -22.25
CA SER A 103 1.58 5.32 -22.03
C SER A 103 2.45 6.30 -21.25
N GLU A 104 2.37 7.59 -21.58
CA GLU A 104 3.08 8.66 -20.88
C GLU A 104 2.66 8.77 -19.40
N GLY A 105 1.35 8.72 -19.13
CA GLY A 105 0.83 8.82 -17.77
C GLY A 105 1.22 7.60 -16.92
N ALA A 106 1.14 6.40 -17.49
CA ALA A 106 1.61 5.19 -16.81
C ALA A 106 3.13 5.22 -16.57
N PHE A 107 3.92 5.67 -17.55
CA PHE A 107 5.37 5.82 -17.38
C PHE A 107 5.69 6.80 -16.25
N LYS A 108 4.99 7.94 -16.19
CA LYS A 108 5.15 8.91 -15.10
C LYS A 108 4.86 8.30 -13.73
N LEU A 109 3.78 7.54 -13.59
CA LEU A 109 3.43 6.84 -12.34
C LEU A 109 4.54 5.86 -11.91
N ILE A 110 5.10 5.11 -12.87
CA ILE A 110 6.20 4.16 -12.62
C ILE A 110 7.49 4.88 -12.24
N SER A 111 7.81 6.01 -12.89
CA SER A 111 8.96 6.85 -12.53
C SER A 111 8.82 7.47 -11.14
N GLU A 112 7.63 7.96 -10.77
CA GLU A 112 7.35 8.45 -9.42
C GLU A 112 7.54 7.34 -8.38
N ALA A 113 6.95 6.17 -8.63
CA ALA A 113 7.07 5.01 -7.76
C ALA A 113 8.54 4.57 -7.60
N TRP A 114 9.31 4.55 -8.70
CA TRP A 114 10.75 4.26 -8.66
C TRP A 114 11.51 5.29 -7.81
N SER A 115 11.24 6.59 -7.97
CA SER A 115 11.91 7.66 -7.20
C SER A 115 11.72 7.53 -5.69
N VAL A 116 10.60 6.95 -5.25
CA VAL A 116 10.30 6.70 -3.83
C VAL A 116 10.88 5.37 -3.36
N LEU A 117 10.72 4.30 -4.16
CA LEU A 117 11.09 2.94 -3.77
C LEU A 117 12.57 2.61 -4.00
N SER A 118 13.28 3.34 -4.86
CA SER A 118 14.70 3.07 -5.17
C SER A 118 15.67 3.42 -4.06
N ASP A 119 15.26 4.32 -3.16
CA ASP A 119 16.09 4.80 -2.06
C ASP A 119 15.52 4.29 -0.74
N LYS A 120 16.35 3.65 0.07
CA LYS A 120 15.95 3.05 1.33
C LYS A 120 15.37 4.07 2.32
N SER A 121 15.96 5.27 2.41
CA SER A 121 15.44 6.33 3.29
C SER A 121 14.08 6.84 2.82
N ARG A 122 13.89 7.04 1.51
CA ARG A 122 12.59 7.45 0.95
C ARG A 122 11.53 6.37 1.09
N ARG A 123 11.90 5.10 0.89
CA ARG A 123 11.02 3.95 1.09
C ARG A 123 10.54 3.86 2.53
N MET A 124 11.44 4.03 3.50
CA MET A 124 11.08 4.06 4.92
C MET A 124 10.13 5.21 5.26
N ALA A 125 10.39 6.42 4.75
CA ALA A 125 9.51 7.56 4.96
C ALA A 125 8.12 7.33 4.37
N TYR A 126 8.04 6.72 3.19
CA TYR A 126 6.78 6.33 2.56
C TYR A 126 6.02 5.26 3.38
N ASP A 127 6.72 4.20 3.81
CA ASP A 127 6.13 3.13 4.63
C ASP A 127 5.56 3.66 5.96
N GLN A 128 6.30 4.57 6.60
CA GLN A 128 5.80 5.28 7.78
C GLN A 128 4.54 6.10 7.46
N LYS A 129 4.52 6.83 6.34
CA LYS A 129 3.38 7.68 5.96
C LYS A 129 2.09 6.89 5.71
N ILE A 130 2.18 5.76 5.00
CA ILE A 130 1.02 4.89 4.74
C ILE A 130 0.53 4.17 6.00
N ASN A 131 1.44 3.84 6.92
CA ASN A 131 1.11 3.18 8.20
C ASN A 131 0.56 4.16 9.25
N ILE A 132 1.06 5.40 9.29
CA ILE A 132 0.64 6.44 10.26
C ILE A 132 -0.81 6.87 10.02
N LYS A 133 -1.21 7.07 8.75
CA LYS A 133 -2.62 7.41 8.45
C LYS A 133 -3.61 6.31 8.89
N GLY A 134 -3.15 5.06 9.03
CA GLY A 134 -4.00 3.89 9.35
C GLY A 134 -4.29 3.80 10.83
N LYS A 135 -3.40 4.40 11.64
CA LYS A 135 -3.56 4.56 13.08
C LYS A 135 -4.26 5.87 13.45
N GLN A 136 -4.23 6.90 12.59
CA GLN A 136 -4.94 8.16 12.88
C GLN A 136 -6.47 8.08 12.79
N GLN A 137 -7.04 7.01 12.20
CA GLN A 137 -8.48 6.72 12.32
C GLN A 137 -8.87 6.00 13.62
N ARG A 138 -7.90 5.66 14.48
CA ARG A 138 -8.12 5.19 15.86
C ARG A 138 -7.36 6.09 16.83
N ALA A 139 -7.73 7.37 16.89
CA ALA A 139 -7.52 8.11 18.12
C ALA A 139 -8.50 7.55 19.17
N PRO A 140 -8.05 7.01 20.33
CA PRO A 140 -8.92 6.86 21.48
C PRO A 140 -9.38 8.28 21.84
N GLN A 141 -10.69 8.49 21.93
CA GLN A 141 -11.19 9.74 22.46
C GLN A 141 -10.59 9.91 23.87
N PRO A 142 -9.88 11.00 24.16
CA PRO A 142 -9.56 11.30 25.54
C PRO A 142 -10.90 11.56 26.22
N ASN A 143 -11.22 10.73 27.21
CA ASN A 143 -12.33 10.93 28.14
C ASN A 143 -12.34 12.41 28.55
N ARG A 144 -13.28 13.17 27.98
CA ARG A 144 -13.64 14.48 28.51
C ARG A 144 -14.41 14.21 29.80
N ASP A 145 -13.71 14.24 30.92
CA ASP A 145 -14.32 14.54 32.20
C ASP A 145 -14.61 16.05 32.23
N PRO A 146 -15.86 16.50 32.40
CA PRO A 146 -16.15 17.89 32.72
C PRO A 146 -16.57 17.96 34.19
N SER A 147 -15.59 17.89 35.08
CA SER A 147 -15.75 18.45 36.42
C SER A 147 -15.69 19.97 36.33
N PHE A 148 -16.82 20.64 36.55
CA PHE A 148 -17.00 21.70 37.54
C PHE A 148 -18.39 22.33 37.41
N SER A 149 -19.21 22.16 38.44
CA SER A 149 -20.18 23.18 38.85
C SER A 149 -20.34 23.11 40.36
N SER A 150 -19.90 24.20 40.96
CA SER A 150 -19.93 24.53 42.37
C SER A 150 -21.37 24.83 42.81
N ALA A 151 -21.84 24.21 43.90
CA ALA A 151 -22.84 24.78 44.79
C ALA A 151 -22.94 24.01 46.13
N ALA A 152 -22.55 24.70 47.19
CA ALA A 152 -23.16 24.71 48.52
C ALA A 152 -23.50 23.38 49.23
N ASN A 153 -22.69 23.01 50.23
CA ASN A 153 -23.07 23.07 51.65
C ASN A 153 -22.00 22.40 52.53
N GLY A 154 -21.67 23.07 53.64
CA GLY A 154 -20.53 22.73 54.48
C GLY A 154 -20.76 21.59 55.46
N PHE A 155 -19.66 21.02 55.94
CA PHE A 155 -19.52 20.52 57.31
C PHE A 155 -18.02 20.32 57.63
N PHE A 156 -17.61 20.78 58.80
CA PHE A 156 -16.25 20.68 59.33
C PHE A 156 -15.93 19.23 59.74
N HIS A 157 -14.69 18.77 59.52
CA HIS A 157 -14.01 17.96 60.54
C HIS A 157 -12.48 18.01 60.43
N PHE A 158 -11.85 17.89 61.59
CA PHE A 158 -10.50 18.28 61.96
C PHE A 158 -9.60 17.06 62.24
N ALA A 159 -8.27 17.30 62.26
CA ALA A 159 -7.17 16.49 62.81
C ALA A 159 -6.79 15.17 62.09
N ASN A 160 -5.58 14.61 62.19
CA ASN A 160 -4.22 14.98 62.66
C ASN A 160 -3.33 13.73 62.42
N SER A 161 -2.06 13.93 62.07
CA SER A 161 -0.85 13.14 62.36
C SER A 161 -0.78 11.59 62.24
N ALA A 162 0.23 11.19 61.47
CA ALA A 162 1.41 10.38 61.88
C ALA A 162 1.37 8.85 62.05
N ALA A 163 2.58 8.29 61.86
CA ALA A 163 3.11 6.95 62.15
C ALA A 163 2.93 5.89 61.05
N SER A 164 3.99 5.52 60.33
CA SER A 164 5.10 4.61 60.72
C SER A 164 4.68 3.16 60.80
N GLY A 165 5.21 2.31 59.91
CA GLY A 165 4.99 0.87 59.97
C GLY A 165 5.79 0.08 58.94
N ALA A 166 7.02 -0.27 59.29
CA ALA A 166 7.91 -1.17 58.56
C ALA A 166 7.31 -2.57 58.33
N ARG A 167 7.73 -3.27 57.27
CA ARG A 167 8.24 -4.66 57.40
C ARG A 167 8.95 -5.19 56.16
N ILE A 168 10.16 -5.66 56.45
CA ILE A 168 11.09 -6.48 55.67
C ILE A 168 10.52 -7.90 55.51
N LYS A 169 10.81 -8.59 54.38
CA LYS A 169 11.28 -9.98 54.36
C LYS A 169 11.81 -10.40 52.99
N LYS A 170 13.13 -10.56 52.94
CA LYS A 170 13.87 -11.42 51.99
C LYS A 170 13.40 -12.87 52.15
N ASN A 171 13.36 -13.62 51.06
CA ASN A 171 13.73 -15.04 51.13
C ASN A 171 14.40 -15.50 49.84
N ALA A 172 15.65 -15.93 49.98
CA ALA A 172 16.44 -16.64 48.97
C ALA A 172 16.77 -18.02 49.53
N SER A 173 16.56 -19.06 48.73
CA SER A 173 17.09 -20.44 48.85
C SER A 173 16.30 -21.27 47.82
N ARG A 174 16.84 -22.21 47.04
CA ARG A 174 18.11 -22.95 47.05
C ARG A 174 18.15 -23.81 45.77
N ALA A 175 19.37 -24.02 45.23
CA ALA A 175 19.93 -25.14 44.44
C ALA A 175 19.01 -26.37 44.12
N THR A 176 19.08 -27.11 43.00
CA THR A 176 20.17 -27.51 42.06
C THR A 176 19.56 -28.43 40.94
N PRO A 177 20.33 -28.91 39.94
CA PRO A 177 19.84 -29.29 38.60
C PRO A 177 19.55 -30.79 38.42
N SER A 178 18.87 -31.15 37.32
CA SER A 178 18.89 -32.52 36.80
C SER A 178 18.79 -32.54 35.26
N ALA A 179 19.73 -33.26 34.65
CA ALA A 179 19.77 -33.73 33.26
C ALA A 179 18.53 -34.61 32.94
N VAL A 180 18.12 -34.91 31.69
CA VAL A 180 18.82 -35.67 30.63
C VAL A 180 18.03 -35.51 29.30
N PRO A 181 18.66 -35.56 28.10
CA PRO A 181 17.99 -35.64 26.80
C PRO A 181 18.08 -37.06 26.19
N HIS A 182 17.02 -37.55 25.52
CA HIS A 182 17.01 -38.82 24.76
C HIS A 182 15.85 -38.78 23.72
N PRO A 183 15.83 -39.69 22.73
CA PRO A 183 16.74 -39.88 21.61
C PRO A 183 16.11 -39.50 20.24
#